data_AF-A0A7V4H1Q2-F1
#
_entry.id   AF-A0A7V4H1Q2-F1
#
_cell.length_a   1.000
_cell.length_b   1.000
_cell.length_c   1.000
_cell.angle_alpha   90.00
_cell.angle_beta   90.00
_cell.angle_gamma   90.00
#
_symmetry.space_group_name_H-M   'P 1'
#
loop_
_entity.id
_entity.type
_entity.pdbx_description
1 polymer ?
#
loop_
_entity_poly.entity_id
_entity_poly.type
_entity_poly.pdbx_seq_one_letter_code
_entity_poly.pdbx_strand_id
1 'polypeptide(L)'
;RVGFILGDNTVSETNGAVEILLFRWGASAAASSVDYTTVPGTATPGADYVATDGVVTFAPGQVYATFVLVILPDNEVEPIESLQLVLSNPVGASLEGPSTRTLYIRDHTCNDGELRARVAAGGAIIFSNDALIRICSPLVVTQTVTIDAGGHHVTFTGGGENRLFEVAPSGQLHLIGLTLKNGLAVGADGPVTSGNPAGAVRGGDGLGGAVLVQDGLLTATACRFVGNGAVGGLGGKDYMFPGVSNRWSGGEGGLGSGGAISLGGAPGALRLTNCHFEANWARGGSGNRGQSALGDFWAKAGAGWGGAIGVSSTMVVNPPAVLLHGCTLVSNWTEPGIHGWGTWSPPAGGALATRSATVSLEGCFLGWNRASQGSAVLLASGSVSLTNCTVVGHTNEYAIRSWQTATGFVANCTLAGNRGGAAMGDSGSQLRLVNTIVSGDSLPLCSGIVDDGYNLCSTNSCAFTNPTSRLNLDPRLAPPDDFGGPTPTMALLAGSPAIDAGWPVWCPATDQRGVARPYGAACDIGAFESAPPYSIRGFLTGYLASPGGCAVTILPWSSPADPVTGRYLLWDLPAGNHLVT
;
A
#
# COMPACT_ATOMS: atom_id res chain seq x y z
N ARG A 1 -20.81 23.24 -31.71
CA ARG A 1 -19.87 22.10 -31.70
C ARG A 1 -20.46 21.03 -30.80
N VAL A 2 -20.38 19.76 -31.19
CA VAL A 2 -20.87 18.62 -30.40
C VAL A 2 -19.71 17.66 -30.14
N GLY A 3 -19.61 17.13 -28.93
CA GLY A 3 -18.55 16.19 -28.54
C GLY A 3 -18.94 15.35 -27.32
N PHE A 4 -18.09 14.39 -26.97
CA PHE A 4 -18.25 13.59 -25.75
C PHE A 4 -17.84 14.38 -24.52
N ILE A 5 -18.61 14.29 -23.43
CA ILE A 5 -18.08 14.68 -22.12
C ILE A 5 -17.13 13.57 -21.68
N LEU A 6 -15.89 13.94 -21.36
CA LEU A 6 -14.91 13.01 -20.81
C LEU A 6 -15.30 12.67 -19.36
N GLY A 7 -15.73 11.43 -19.14
CA GLY A 7 -15.89 10.79 -17.84
C GLY A 7 -15.00 9.55 -17.74
N ASP A 8 -15.24 8.68 -16.76
CA ASP A 8 -14.51 7.42 -16.65
C ASP A 8 -14.65 6.60 -17.94
N ASN A 9 -13.52 6.15 -18.48
CA ASN A 9 -13.48 5.38 -19.72
C ASN A 9 -13.57 3.88 -19.47
N THR A 10 -13.79 3.45 -18.23
CA THR A 10 -13.91 2.04 -17.88
C THR A 10 -15.29 1.80 -17.30
N VAL A 11 -15.95 0.73 -17.76
CA VAL A 11 -17.26 0.30 -17.29
C VAL A 11 -17.18 -1.17 -16.87
N SER A 12 -17.90 -1.53 -15.81
CA SER A 12 -18.01 -2.92 -15.37
C SER A 12 -19.00 -3.66 -16.27
N GLU A 13 -18.75 -4.94 -16.55
CA GLU A 13 -19.70 -5.80 -17.28
C GLU A 13 -21.07 -5.89 -16.56
N THR A 14 -21.05 -5.78 -15.22
CA THR A 14 -22.25 -5.85 -14.37
C THR A 14 -23.09 -4.58 -14.36
N ASN A 15 -22.65 -3.49 -15.02
CA ASN A 15 -23.45 -2.27 -15.11
C ASN A 15 -24.77 -2.51 -15.86
N GLY A 16 -24.82 -3.48 -16.77
CA GLY A 16 -25.97 -3.80 -17.63
C GLY A 16 -26.27 -2.71 -18.68
N ALA A 17 -26.18 -1.44 -18.32
CA ALA A 17 -26.29 -0.30 -19.22
C ALA A 17 -25.45 0.89 -18.73
N VAL A 18 -24.91 1.65 -19.69
CA VAL A 18 -24.08 2.84 -19.45
C VAL A 18 -24.66 4.01 -20.23
N GLU A 19 -24.90 5.13 -19.55
CA GLU A 19 -25.29 6.38 -20.22
C GLU A 19 -24.06 7.12 -20.76
N ILE A 20 -24.05 7.37 -22.07
CA ILE A 20 -23.02 8.14 -22.75
C ILE A 20 -23.50 9.58 -22.93
N LEU A 21 -22.81 10.50 -22.26
CA LEU A 21 -23.16 11.92 -22.25
C LEU A 21 -22.41 12.72 -23.33
N LEU A 22 -23.18 13.47 -24.12
CA LEU A 22 -22.70 14.39 -25.13
C LEU A 22 -22.96 15.84 -24.70
N PHE A 23 -22.07 16.75 -25.09
CA PHE A 23 -22.26 18.19 -24.91
C PHE A 23 -22.39 18.90 -26.24
N ARG A 24 -23.07 20.06 -26.20
CA ARG A 24 -23.16 21.02 -27.30
C ARG A 24 -22.71 22.41 -26.85
N TRP A 25 -21.71 22.96 -27.54
CA TRP A 25 -21.16 24.31 -27.30
C TRP A 25 -21.45 25.28 -28.46
N GLY A 26 -21.69 26.56 -28.14
CA GLY A 26 -21.96 27.63 -29.10
C GLY A 26 -23.45 27.98 -29.22
N ALA A 27 -23.87 28.50 -30.37
CA ALA A 27 -25.26 28.89 -30.60
C ALA A 27 -26.21 27.68 -30.45
N SER A 28 -27.10 27.75 -29.46
CA SER A 28 -28.01 26.66 -29.09
C SER A 28 -29.48 26.93 -29.45
N ALA A 29 -29.79 28.09 -30.04
CA ALA A 29 -31.16 28.53 -30.32
C ALA A 29 -31.90 27.68 -31.37
N ALA A 30 -31.19 26.96 -32.24
CA ALA A 30 -31.77 26.00 -33.18
C ALA A 30 -31.50 24.55 -32.71
N ALA A 31 -32.31 23.60 -33.18
CA ALA A 31 -32.05 22.18 -32.97
C ALA A 31 -30.79 21.73 -33.74
N SER A 32 -30.12 20.70 -33.26
CA SER A 32 -28.99 20.06 -33.94
C SER A 32 -28.94 18.57 -33.63
N SER A 33 -28.37 17.75 -34.50
CA SER A 33 -28.21 16.32 -34.27
C SER A 33 -26.84 15.81 -34.68
N VAL A 34 -26.51 14.62 -34.17
CA VAL A 34 -25.31 13.86 -34.53
C VAL A 34 -25.64 12.38 -34.52
N ASP A 35 -25.07 11.63 -35.46
CA ASP A 35 -25.16 10.17 -35.46
C ASP A 35 -24.09 9.61 -34.53
N TYR A 36 -24.37 8.48 -33.89
CA TYR A 36 -23.39 7.73 -33.12
C TYR A 36 -23.38 6.27 -33.56
N THR A 37 -22.22 5.64 -33.45
CA THR A 37 -22.05 4.20 -33.70
C THR A 37 -20.97 3.62 -32.79
N THR A 38 -21.09 2.33 -32.49
CA THR A 38 -20.08 1.54 -31.78
C THR A 38 -19.20 0.81 -32.78
N VAL A 39 -17.89 0.80 -32.53
CA VAL A 39 -16.89 0.07 -33.32
C VAL A 39 -16.16 -0.89 -32.39
N PRO A 40 -16.09 -2.19 -32.71
CA PRO A 40 -15.42 -3.16 -31.87
C PRO A 40 -13.92 -2.87 -31.78
N GLY A 41 -13.37 -3.07 -30.59
CA GLY A 41 -11.92 -3.12 -30.33
C GLY A 41 -11.53 -4.55 -29.99
N THR A 42 -11.15 -4.78 -28.74
CA THR A 42 -11.03 -6.15 -28.20
C THR A 42 -12.34 -6.71 -27.68
N ALA A 43 -13.31 -5.84 -27.34
CA ALA A 43 -14.66 -6.27 -26.98
C ALA A 43 -15.46 -6.66 -28.24
N THR A 44 -16.13 -7.79 -28.15
CA THR A 44 -16.95 -8.47 -29.16
C THR A 44 -18.44 -8.09 -29.03
N PRO A 45 -19.06 -7.51 -30.09
CA PRO A 45 -20.48 -7.22 -30.07
C PRO A 45 -21.32 -8.49 -29.99
N GLY A 46 -22.31 -8.51 -29.10
CA GLY A 46 -23.18 -9.64 -28.82
C GLY A 46 -22.65 -10.61 -27.76
N ALA A 47 -21.37 -10.50 -27.38
CA ALA A 47 -20.81 -11.16 -26.20
C ALA A 47 -20.68 -10.16 -25.05
N ASP A 48 -19.99 -9.02 -25.27
CA ASP A 48 -19.59 -8.10 -24.19
C ASP A 48 -20.45 -6.83 -24.16
N TYR A 49 -21.02 -6.46 -25.31
CA TYR A 49 -21.95 -5.34 -25.42
C TYR A 49 -22.92 -5.51 -26.59
N VAL A 50 -24.06 -4.82 -26.54
CA VAL A 50 -24.95 -4.74 -27.69
C VAL A 50 -24.46 -3.65 -28.63
N ALA A 51 -24.14 -4.00 -29.87
CA ALA A 51 -23.82 -3.00 -30.89
C ALA A 51 -24.98 -2.02 -31.05
N THR A 52 -24.69 -0.73 -30.83
CA THR A 52 -25.68 0.34 -30.94
C THR A 52 -25.21 1.39 -31.94
N ASP A 53 -26.14 1.82 -32.78
CA ASP A 53 -26.07 3.01 -33.62
C ASP A 53 -27.37 3.80 -33.54
N GLY A 54 -27.31 5.10 -33.80
CA GLY A 54 -28.50 5.95 -33.77
C GLY A 54 -28.20 7.43 -33.91
N VAL A 55 -29.20 8.25 -33.61
CA VAL A 55 -29.11 9.72 -33.72
C VAL A 55 -29.41 10.36 -32.36
N VAL A 56 -28.49 11.19 -31.87
CA VAL A 56 -28.73 12.06 -30.72
C VAL A 56 -29.17 13.43 -31.21
N THR A 57 -30.30 13.91 -30.71
CA THR A 57 -30.86 15.23 -31.05
C THR A 57 -30.81 16.15 -29.83
N PHE A 58 -30.32 17.38 -30.05
CA PHE A 58 -30.38 18.48 -29.11
C PHE A 58 -31.55 19.39 -29.48
N ALA A 59 -32.53 19.54 -28.59
CA ALA A 59 -33.59 20.51 -28.74
C ALA A 59 -33.06 21.96 -28.70
N PRO A 60 -33.81 22.96 -29.18
CA PRO A 60 -33.48 24.37 -28.97
C PRO A 60 -33.18 24.67 -27.49
N GLY A 61 -32.04 25.29 -27.21
CA GLY A 61 -31.54 25.59 -25.86
C GLY A 61 -30.85 24.43 -25.13
N GLN A 62 -30.99 23.18 -25.58
CA GLN A 62 -30.41 22.01 -24.91
C GLN A 62 -28.90 21.92 -25.12
N VAL A 63 -28.13 21.82 -24.04
CA VAL A 63 -26.65 21.75 -24.08
C VAL A 63 -26.09 20.36 -23.78
N TYR A 64 -26.91 19.44 -23.28
CA TYR A 64 -26.55 18.06 -22.96
C TYR A 64 -27.57 17.08 -23.51
N ALA A 65 -27.11 15.94 -24.03
CA ALA A 65 -27.95 14.85 -24.47
C ALA A 65 -27.23 13.51 -24.24
N THR A 66 -27.96 12.42 -24.12
CA THR A 66 -27.42 11.09 -23.84
C THR A 66 -27.88 10.04 -24.83
N PHE A 67 -27.12 8.95 -24.93
CA PHE A 67 -27.60 7.66 -25.44
C PHE A 67 -27.15 6.53 -24.51
N VAL A 68 -27.78 5.37 -24.62
CA VAL A 68 -27.49 4.21 -23.77
C VAL A 68 -26.71 3.17 -24.55
N LEU A 69 -25.61 2.69 -23.96
CA LEU A 69 -24.89 1.50 -24.38
C LEU A 69 -25.24 0.35 -23.42
N VAL A 70 -25.70 -0.78 -23.94
CA VAL A 70 -25.98 -1.98 -23.13
C VAL A 70 -24.72 -2.82 -23.04
N ILE A 71 -24.33 -3.17 -21.81
CA ILE A 71 -23.19 -4.04 -21.52
C ILE A 71 -23.74 -5.43 -21.16
N LEU A 72 -23.15 -6.47 -21.71
CA LEU A 72 -23.61 -7.84 -21.55
C LEU A 72 -22.70 -8.53 -20.52
N PRO A 73 -23.21 -8.90 -19.33
CA PRO A 73 -22.44 -9.67 -18.36
C PRO A 73 -22.47 -11.15 -18.71
N ASP A 74 -21.38 -11.86 -18.41
CA ASP A 74 -21.36 -13.32 -18.42
C ASP A 74 -20.68 -13.91 -17.17
N ASN A 75 -20.17 -15.14 -17.27
CA ASN A 75 -19.50 -15.85 -16.17
C ASN A 75 -18.10 -16.34 -16.58
N GLU A 76 -17.54 -15.83 -17.66
CA GLU A 76 -16.19 -16.14 -18.10
C GLU A 76 -15.24 -15.08 -17.54
N VAL A 77 -14.04 -15.51 -17.14
CA VAL A 77 -13.03 -14.55 -16.66
C VAL A 77 -12.26 -14.04 -17.86
N GLU A 78 -12.37 -12.74 -18.11
CA GLU A 78 -11.86 -12.10 -19.32
C GLU A 78 -10.86 -10.96 -19.00
N PRO A 79 -9.90 -10.66 -19.89
CA PRO A 79 -9.06 -9.47 -19.76
C PRO A 79 -9.90 -8.18 -19.89
N ILE A 80 -9.31 -7.02 -19.57
CA ILE A 80 -9.97 -5.74 -19.89
C ILE A 80 -10.07 -5.61 -21.41
N GLU A 81 -11.28 -5.38 -21.89
CA GLU A 81 -11.59 -5.27 -23.29
C GLU A 81 -11.92 -3.83 -23.68
N SER A 82 -11.95 -3.53 -24.98
CA SER A 82 -12.10 -2.16 -25.47
C SER A 82 -13.06 -2.07 -26.64
N LEU A 83 -13.77 -0.96 -26.74
CA LEU A 83 -14.54 -0.55 -27.92
C LEU A 83 -14.39 0.94 -28.17
N GLN A 84 -14.77 1.40 -29.36
CA GLN A 84 -14.83 2.81 -29.71
C GLN A 84 -16.26 3.28 -29.92
N LEU A 85 -16.56 4.47 -29.41
CA LEU A 85 -17.76 5.25 -29.67
C LEU A 85 -17.40 6.33 -30.70
N VAL A 86 -18.11 6.39 -31.81
CA VAL A 86 -17.82 7.30 -32.92
C VAL A 86 -19.01 8.20 -33.19
N LEU A 87 -18.77 9.50 -33.27
CA LEU A 87 -19.75 10.50 -33.70
C LEU A 87 -19.57 10.84 -35.19
N SER A 88 -20.66 10.91 -35.94
CA SER A 88 -20.66 11.21 -37.38
C SER A 88 -21.86 12.07 -37.81
N ASN A 89 -21.85 12.53 -39.07
CA ASN A 89 -22.97 13.22 -39.73
C ASN A 89 -23.64 14.34 -38.91
N PRO A 90 -22.90 15.34 -38.39
CA PRO A 90 -23.52 16.42 -37.64
C PRO A 90 -24.46 17.25 -38.54
N VAL A 91 -25.67 17.53 -38.05
CA VAL A 91 -26.64 18.42 -38.71
C VAL A 91 -26.94 19.62 -37.81
N GLY A 92 -26.84 20.84 -38.35
CA GLY A 92 -27.02 22.07 -37.57
C GLY A 92 -25.92 22.31 -36.52
N ALA A 93 -24.83 21.54 -36.58
CA ALA A 93 -23.66 21.67 -35.72
C ALA A 93 -22.40 21.22 -36.47
N SER A 94 -21.25 21.29 -35.80
CA SER A 94 -19.99 20.66 -36.22
C SER A 94 -19.47 19.76 -35.10
N LEU A 95 -18.68 18.75 -35.42
CA LEU A 95 -18.04 17.90 -34.41
C LEU A 95 -16.85 18.61 -33.76
N GLU A 96 -16.67 18.38 -32.47
CA GLU A 96 -15.43 18.70 -31.76
C GLU A 96 -14.47 17.51 -31.84
N GLY A 97 -13.17 17.79 -32.03
CA GLY A 97 -12.15 16.75 -32.06
C GLY A 97 -11.65 16.43 -30.64
N PRO A 98 -11.48 15.14 -30.29
CA PRO A 98 -11.73 13.95 -31.09
C PRO A 98 -13.23 13.56 -31.15
N SER A 99 -13.71 13.13 -32.32
CA SER A 99 -15.06 12.58 -32.53
C SER A 99 -15.19 11.11 -32.15
N THR A 100 -14.14 10.56 -31.53
CA THR A 100 -14.03 9.17 -31.10
C THR A 100 -13.71 9.12 -29.60
N ARG A 101 -14.36 8.23 -28.86
CA ARG A 101 -14.05 7.93 -27.46
C ARG A 101 -13.82 6.42 -27.31
N THR A 102 -12.71 6.03 -26.70
CA THR A 102 -12.46 4.61 -26.34
C THR A 102 -13.08 4.32 -24.98
N LEU A 103 -13.85 3.25 -24.90
CA LEU A 103 -14.41 2.70 -23.67
C LEU A 103 -13.76 1.35 -23.40
N TYR A 104 -13.51 1.03 -22.14
CA TYR A 104 -12.97 -0.24 -21.69
C TYR A 104 -14.05 -0.99 -20.91
N ILE A 105 -14.36 -2.22 -21.29
CA ILE A 105 -15.22 -3.13 -20.54
C ILE A 105 -14.32 -3.95 -19.64
N ARG A 106 -14.64 -3.99 -18.36
CA ARG A 106 -13.91 -4.78 -17.38
C ARG A 106 -14.81 -5.91 -16.90
N ASP A 107 -14.30 -7.14 -17.04
CA ASP A 107 -14.87 -8.36 -16.45
C ASP A 107 -15.17 -8.14 -14.96
N HIS A 108 -16.25 -8.73 -14.44
CA HIS A 108 -16.70 -8.74 -13.05
C HIS A 108 -17.10 -10.15 -12.57
N THR A 109 -16.79 -11.19 -13.34
CA THR A 109 -17.10 -12.58 -13.01
C THR A 109 -16.38 -13.02 -11.73
N CYS A 110 -17.16 -13.59 -10.80
CA CYS A 110 -16.69 -14.06 -9.51
C CYS A 110 -16.70 -15.59 -9.46
N ASN A 111 -15.65 -16.20 -8.92
CA ASN A 111 -15.57 -17.65 -8.75
C ASN A 111 -15.38 -18.07 -7.27
N ASP A 112 -15.80 -17.23 -6.33
CA ASP A 112 -15.60 -17.39 -4.89
C ASP A 112 -16.75 -18.09 -4.16
N GLY A 113 -17.79 -18.56 -4.87
CA GLY A 113 -19.00 -19.13 -4.27
C GLY A 113 -18.73 -20.30 -3.32
N GLU A 114 -17.87 -21.24 -3.71
CA GLU A 114 -17.47 -22.35 -2.83
C GLU A 114 -16.66 -21.85 -1.62
N LEU A 115 -15.68 -20.98 -1.85
CA LEU A 115 -14.86 -20.41 -0.79
C LEU A 115 -15.73 -19.68 0.23
N ARG A 116 -16.71 -18.89 -0.23
CA ARG A 116 -17.66 -18.15 0.60
C ARG A 116 -18.48 -19.07 1.49
N ALA A 117 -19.01 -20.16 0.94
CA ALA A 117 -19.75 -21.15 1.72
C ALA A 117 -18.86 -21.79 2.81
N ARG A 118 -17.60 -22.09 2.48
CA ARG A 118 -16.64 -22.68 3.43
C ARG A 118 -16.19 -21.69 4.51
N VAL A 119 -15.95 -20.43 4.16
CA VAL A 119 -15.64 -19.37 5.13
C VAL A 119 -16.82 -19.17 6.10
N ALA A 120 -18.04 -19.16 5.59
CA ALA A 120 -19.25 -19.06 6.41
C ALA A 120 -19.46 -20.29 7.32
N ALA A 121 -18.97 -21.47 6.92
CA ALA A 121 -19.03 -22.69 7.74
C ALA A 121 -17.94 -22.75 8.83
N GLY A 122 -16.81 -22.06 8.65
CA GLY A 122 -15.70 -22.08 9.59
C GLY A 122 -14.74 -23.25 9.39
N GLY A 123 -13.73 -23.34 10.25
CA GLY A 123 -12.78 -24.46 10.25
C GLY A 123 -11.64 -24.29 9.24
N ALA A 124 -11.08 -25.43 8.80
CA ALA A 124 -9.91 -25.45 7.92
C ALA A 124 -10.28 -25.59 6.44
N ILE A 125 -9.68 -24.74 5.63
CA ILE A 125 -9.79 -24.68 4.18
C ILE A 125 -8.40 -24.90 3.59
N ILE A 126 -8.13 -26.11 3.11
CA ILE A 126 -6.84 -26.49 2.54
C ILE A 126 -7.02 -26.67 1.03
N PHE A 127 -6.19 -26.01 0.24
CA PHE A 127 -6.16 -26.14 -1.21
C PHE A 127 -5.29 -27.32 -1.65
N SER A 128 -5.70 -28.03 -2.70
CA SER A 128 -4.97 -29.18 -3.28
C SER A 128 -4.37 -28.90 -4.66
N ASN A 129 -4.51 -27.66 -5.14
CA ASN A 129 -4.07 -27.22 -6.45
C ASN A 129 -3.94 -25.70 -6.48
N ASP A 130 -3.22 -25.20 -7.48
CA ASP A 130 -3.16 -23.76 -7.77
C ASP A 130 -4.57 -23.24 -8.08
N ALA A 131 -4.85 -22.02 -7.62
CA ALA A 131 -6.16 -21.41 -7.77
C ALA A 131 -6.04 -19.87 -7.87
N LEU A 132 -6.85 -19.29 -8.76
CA LEU A 132 -7.08 -17.85 -8.81
C LEU A 132 -8.55 -17.61 -8.47
N ILE A 133 -8.81 -17.01 -7.31
CA ILE A 133 -10.16 -16.73 -6.85
C ILE A 133 -10.42 -15.23 -6.83
N ARG A 134 -11.42 -14.79 -7.60
CA ARG A 134 -11.88 -13.41 -7.61
C ARG A 134 -13.01 -13.20 -6.61
N ILE A 135 -12.76 -12.32 -5.65
CA ILE A 135 -13.70 -11.94 -4.59
C ILE A 135 -14.43 -10.66 -5.03
N CYS A 136 -15.74 -10.75 -5.23
CA CYS A 136 -16.55 -9.61 -5.66
C CYS A 136 -17.33 -8.94 -4.53
N SER A 137 -17.32 -9.53 -3.35
CA SER A 137 -17.78 -8.87 -2.13
C SER A 137 -17.00 -9.42 -0.95
N PRO A 138 -16.73 -8.62 0.10
CA PRO A 138 -15.89 -9.06 1.21
C PRO A 138 -16.37 -10.40 1.79
N LEU A 139 -15.44 -11.31 2.01
CA LEU A 139 -15.66 -12.53 2.77
C LEU A 139 -15.67 -12.17 4.27
N VAL A 140 -16.86 -12.18 4.87
CA VAL A 140 -17.03 -11.82 6.28
C VAL A 140 -16.70 -13.03 7.16
N VAL A 141 -15.70 -12.87 8.02
CA VAL A 141 -15.21 -13.89 8.94
C VAL A 141 -15.76 -13.60 10.34
N THR A 142 -16.77 -14.36 10.75
CA THR A 142 -17.44 -14.22 12.07
C THR A 142 -17.01 -15.28 13.08
N GLN A 143 -16.19 -16.25 12.65
CA GLN A 143 -15.71 -17.37 13.45
C GLN A 143 -14.27 -17.70 13.10
N THR A 144 -13.72 -18.79 13.65
CA THR A 144 -12.36 -19.22 13.32
C THR A 144 -12.33 -19.90 11.95
N VAL A 145 -11.52 -19.35 11.04
CA VAL A 145 -11.27 -19.87 9.70
C VAL A 145 -9.77 -19.94 9.48
N THR A 146 -9.27 -21.10 9.06
CA THR A 146 -7.89 -21.26 8.56
C THR A 146 -7.95 -21.52 7.07
N ILE A 147 -7.25 -20.70 6.28
CA ILE A 147 -7.11 -20.88 4.84
C ILE A 147 -5.64 -21.13 4.54
N ASP A 148 -5.35 -22.34 4.07
CA ASP A 148 -4.02 -22.83 3.77
C ASP A 148 -3.91 -23.14 2.28
N ALA A 149 -2.93 -22.53 1.62
CA ALA A 149 -2.63 -22.79 0.23
C ALA A 149 -2.14 -24.24 -0.02
N GLY A 150 -1.78 -25.00 1.01
CA GLY A 150 -1.33 -26.39 0.88
C GLY A 150 0.00 -26.54 0.13
N GLY A 151 0.79 -25.45 0.04
CA GLY A 151 1.99 -25.39 -0.80
C GLY A 151 1.75 -25.01 -2.26
N HIS A 152 0.50 -24.73 -2.65
CA HIS A 152 0.11 -24.34 -4.00
C HIS A 152 0.09 -22.82 -4.20
N HIS A 153 0.12 -22.37 -5.46
CA HIS A 153 -0.05 -20.97 -5.80
C HIS A 153 -1.54 -20.59 -5.78
N VAL A 154 -2.02 -20.19 -4.61
CA VAL A 154 -3.40 -19.75 -4.42
C VAL A 154 -3.43 -18.23 -4.27
N THR A 155 -4.13 -17.58 -5.21
CA THR A 155 -4.27 -16.14 -5.28
C THR A 155 -5.73 -15.74 -5.08
N PHE A 156 -5.98 -14.85 -4.13
CA PHE A 156 -7.25 -14.16 -3.96
C PHE A 156 -7.12 -12.73 -4.48
N THR A 157 -8.05 -12.29 -5.32
CA THR A 157 -8.02 -10.96 -5.90
C THR A 157 -9.35 -10.24 -5.88
N GLY A 158 -9.31 -8.93 -5.66
CA GLY A 158 -10.50 -8.08 -5.60
C GLY A 158 -10.76 -7.35 -6.92
N GLY A 159 -9.97 -7.63 -7.96
CA GLY A 159 -10.05 -6.97 -9.27
C GLY A 159 -9.69 -5.47 -9.26
N GLY A 160 -9.21 -4.94 -8.15
CA GLY A 160 -9.02 -3.51 -7.92
C GLY A 160 -10.31 -2.79 -7.58
N GLU A 161 -11.34 -3.50 -7.12
CA GLU A 161 -12.69 -2.95 -6.86
C GLU A 161 -13.21 -3.33 -5.49
N ASN A 162 -12.94 -4.57 -5.07
CA ASN A 162 -13.53 -5.14 -3.87
C ASN A 162 -12.49 -5.46 -2.82
N ARG A 163 -12.88 -5.29 -1.55
CA ARG A 163 -12.12 -5.81 -0.41
C ARG A 163 -12.24 -7.33 -0.37
N LEU A 164 -11.16 -8.03 -0.01
CA LEU A 164 -11.15 -9.50 0.03
C LEU A 164 -11.82 -10.04 1.30
N PHE A 165 -11.40 -9.58 2.48
CA PHE A 165 -11.87 -10.10 3.77
C PHE A 165 -12.27 -9.00 4.74
N GLU A 166 -13.28 -9.31 5.55
CA GLU A 166 -13.65 -8.52 6.72
C GLU A 166 -13.69 -9.44 7.95
N VAL A 167 -12.78 -9.23 8.88
CA VAL A 167 -12.74 -9.98 10.15
C VAL A 167 -13.61 -9.24 11.15
N ALA A 168 -14.79 -9.79 11.39
CA ALA A 168 -15.79 -9.24 12.31
C ALA A 168 -15.35 -9.43 13.78
N PRO A 169 -16.06 -8.80 14.74
CA PRO A 169 -15.76 -8.97 16.16
C PRO A 169 -15.78 -10.45 16.55
N SER A 170 -14.76 -10.90 17.29
CA SER A 170 -14.52 -12.32 17.66
C SER A 170 -14.16 -13.28 16.52
N GLY A 171 -14.19 -12.84 15.26
CA GLY A 171 -13.70 -13.60 14.12
C GLY A 171 -12.18 -13.83 14.20
N GLN A 172 -11.71 -15.00 13.75
CA GLN A 172 -10.28 -15.31 13.67
C GLN A 172 -9.96 -15.83 12.28
N LEU A 173 -9.11 -15.11 11.56
CA LEU A 173 -8.66 -15.48 10.23
C LEU A 173 -7.20 -15.88 10.29
N HIS A 174 -6.90 -17.12 9.91
CA HIS A 174 -5.54 -17.65 9.77
C HIS A 174 -5.26 -17.89 8.29
N LEU A 175 -4.26 -17.22 7.74
CA LEU A 175 -3.86 -17.31 6.32
C LEU A 175 -2.46 -17.92 6.21
N ILE A 176 -2.29 -18.92 5.34
CA ILE A 176 -1.01 -19.63 5.17
C ILE A 176 -0.67 -19.75 3.69
N GLY A 177 0.45 -19.17 3.26
CA GLY A 177 0.99 -19.34 1.90
C GLY A 177 0.18 -18.68 0.78
N LEU A 178 -0.74 -17.77 1.10
CA LEU A 178 -1.66 -17.17 0.12
C LEU A 178 -1.10 -15.89 -0.50
N THR A 179 -1.50 -15.60 -1.74
CA THR A 179 -1.34 -14.27 -2.36
C THR A 179 -2.66 -13.52 -2.33
N LEU A 180 -2.70 -12.36 -1.69
CA LEU A 180 -3.84 -11.45 -1.61
C LEU A 180 -3.51 -10.19 -2.41
N LYS A 181 -4.15 -10.01 -3.57
CA LYS A 181 -3.76 -8.93 -4.49
C LYS A 181 -4.90 -8.11 -5.03
N ASN A 182 -4.63 -6.85 -5.33
CA ASN A 182 -5.58 -5.92 -5.96
C ASN A 182 -6.94 -5.89 -5.23
N GLY A 183 -6.95 -6.02 -3.92
CA GLY A 183 -8.14 -5.68 -3.13
C GLY A 183 -8.26 -4.16 -3.01
N LEU A 184 -9.48 -3.62 -3.07
CA LEU A 184 -9.74 -2.18 -2.94
C LEU A 184 -10.85 -1.91 -1.93
N ALA A 185 -10.64 -0.95 -1.03
CA ALA A 185 -11.68 -0.42 -0.15
C ALA A 185 -11.87 1.08 -0.41
N VAL A 186 -13.08 1.48 -0.81
CA VAL A 186 -13.44 2.89 -1.05
C VAL A 186 -14.47 3.34 -0.01
N GLY A 187 -14.15 4.41 0.72
CA GLY A 187 -15.09 5.04 1.65
C GLY A 187 -16.22 5.76 0.91
N ALA A 188 -17.42 5.75 1.46
CA ALA A 188 -18.57 6.40 0.85
C ALA A 188 -18.40 7.91 0.76
N ASP A 189 -18.83 8.52 -0.34
CA ASP A 189 -18.82 9.99 -0.46
C ASP A 189 -19.82 10.63 0.52
N GLY A 190 -19.46 11.79 1.05
CA GLY A 190 -20.37 12.61 1.82
C GLY A 190 -21.55 13.07 0.94
N PRO A 191 -22.80 13.03 1.45
CA PRO A 191 -23.96 13.44 0.67
C PRO A 191 -23.89 14.92 0.23
N VAL A 192 -24.56 15.20 -0.87
CA VAL A 192 -24.88 16.58 -1.27
C VAL A 192 -26.07 17.07 -0.45
N THR A 193 -25.89 18.14 0.30
CA THR A 193 -26.96 18.77 1.08
C THR A 193 -27.26 20.17 0.56
N SER A 194 -28.43 20.71 0.91
CA SER A 194 -28.81 22.10 0.65
C SER A 194 -29.22 22.79 1.94
N GLY A 195 -28.48 23.82 2.35
CA GLY A 195 -28.84 24.65 3.50
C GLY A 195 -28.71 23.94 4.85
N ASN A 196 -27.75 23.03 4.98
CA ASN A 196 -27.53 22.30 6.22
C ASN A 196 -26.89 23.22 7.28
N PRO A 197 -27.60 23.58 8.37
CA PRO A 197 -27.02 24.43 9.40
C PRO A 197 -25.84 23.77 10.14
N ALA A 198 -25.68 22.44 10.04
CA ALA A 198 -24.57 21.69 10.62
C ALA A 198 -23.33 21.57 9.71
N GLY A 199 -23.37 22.08 8.47
CA GLY A 199 -22.29 21.97 7.48
C GLY A 199 -22.29 20.67 6.68
N ALA A 200 -21.48 20.61 5.62
CA ALA A 200 -21.38 19.44 4.75
C ALA A 200 -20.74 18.23 5.46
N VAL A 201 -21.24 17.03 5.13
CA VAL A 201 -20.87 15.76 5.79
C VAL A 201 -19.49 15.29 5.33
N ARG A 202 -18.67 14.77 6.25
CA ARG A 202 -17.37 14.18 5.92
C ARG A 202 -17.53 12.87 5.11
N GLY A 203 -16.63 12.63 4.16
CA GLY A 203 -16.53 11.34 3.46
C GLY A 203 -16.20 10.18 4.41
N GLY A 204 -16.71 9.00 4.11
CA GLY A 204 -16.41 7.76 4.81
C GLY A 204 -14.98 7.31 4.63
N ASP A 205 -14.47 6.48 5.55
CA ASP A 205 -13.09 5.98 5.47
C ASP A 205 -13.00 4.74 4.57
N GLY A 206 -11.96 4.69 3.74
CA GLY A 206 -11.53 3.47 3.06
C GLY A 206 -10.53 2.74 3.93
N LEU A 207 -10.88 1.51 4.36
CA LEU A 207 -10.07 0.75 5.32
C LEU A 207 -9.75 -0.63 4.74
N GLY A 208 -8.48 -0.99 4.59
CA GLY A 208 -8.08 -2.38 4.31
C GLY A 208 -8.54 -2.88 2.96
N GLY A 209 -7.72 -2.71 1.91
CA GLY A 209 -8.04 -3.22 0.58
C GLY A 209 -8.04 -4.74 0.52
N ALA A 210 -7.09 -5.41 1.18
CA ALA A 210 -7.13 -6.87 1.32
C ALA A 210 -7.99 -7.28 2.51
N VAL A 211 -7.64 -6.80 3.71
CA VAL A 211 -8.28 -7.24 4.95
C VAL A 211 -8.62 -6.04 5.84
N LEU A 212 -9.89 -5.95 6.24
CA LEU A 212 -10.31 -5.11 7.34
C LEU A 212 -10.46 -5.99 8.59
N VAL A 213 -9.84 -5.59 9.70
CA VAL A 213 -10.00 -6.26 11.01
C VAL A 213 -10.74 -5.31 11.96
N GLN A 214 -11.91 -5.76 12.43
CA GLN A 214 -12.78 -5.07 13.38
C GLN A 214 -12.92 -5.92 14.64
N ASP A 215 -12.15 -5.64 15.69
CA ASP A 215 -12.23 -6.35 16.98
C ASP A 215 -11.99 -7.88 16.88
N GLY A 216 -11.32 -8.36 15.83
CA GLY A 216 -11.00 -9.77 15.57
C GLY A 216 -9.50 -10.06 15.52
N LEU A 217 -9.11 -11.28 15.15
CA LEU A 217 -7.70 -11.67 15.00
C LEU A 217 -7.39 -12.00 13.53
N LEU A 218 -6.34 -11.37 13.00
CA LEU A 218 -5.68 -11.83 11.78
C LEU A 218 -4.32 -12.42 12.11
N THR A 219 -4.11 -13.68 11.75
CA THR A 219 -2.79 -14.30 11.70
C THR A 219 -2.47 -14.64 10.25
N ALA A 220 -1.30 -14.22 9.75
CA ALA A 220 -0.85 -14.63 8.43
C ALA A 220 0.60 -15.12 8.47
N THR A 221 0.87 -16.21 7.75
CA THR A 221 2.18 -16.83 7.64
C THR A 221 2.53 -17.05 6.18
N ALA A 222 3.73 -16.62 5.76
CA ALA A 222 4.21 -16.78 4.39
C ALA A 222 3.24 -16.22 3.32
N CYS A 223 2.44 -15.21 3.65
CA CYS A 223 1.47 -14.62 2.73
C CYS A 223 2.06 -13.41 2.00
N ARG A 224 1.56 -13.16 0.78
CA ARG A 224 1.93 -12.00 -0.05
C ARG A 224 0.74 -11.06 -0.18
N PHE A 225 0.91 -9.78 0.13
CA PHE A 225 -0.06 -8.72 -0.05
C PHE A 225 0.44 -7.76 -1.13
N VAL A 226 -0.19 -7.76 -2.30
CA VAL A 226 0.35 -7.06 -3.49
C VAL A 226 -0.67 -6.11 -4.10
N GLY A 227 -0.31 -4.83 -4.25
CA GLY A 227 -1.12 -3.87 -5.01
C GLY A 227 -2.49 -3.56 -4.41
N ASN A 228 -2.70 -3.83 -3.12
CA ASN A 228 -3.98 -3.56 -2.45
C ASN A 228 -4.12 -2.08 -2.11
N GLY A 229 -5.33 -1.55 -2.22
CA GLY A 229 -5.64 -0.13 -2.12
C GLY A 229 -6.70 0.21 -1.07
N ALA A 230 -6.57 1.37 -0.43
CA ALA A 230 -7.62 1.95 0.40
C ALA A 230 -7.80 3.45 0.08
N VAL A 231 -9.03 3.88 -0.21
CA VAL A 231 -9.36 5.25 -0.63
C VAL A 231 -10.44 5.84 0.26
N GLY A 232 -10.17 6.98 0.88
CA GLY A 232 -11.22 7.73 1.59
C GLY A 232 -12.24 8.35 0.63
N GLY A 233 -13.50 8.40 1.05
CA GLY A 233 -14.58 9.04 0.29
C GLY A 233 -14.42 10.55 0.18
N LEU A 234 -15.00 11.14 -0.85
CA LEU A 234 -15.06 12.59 -1.02
C LEU A 234 -15.90 13.21 0.10
N GLY A 235 -15.57 14.42 0.52
CA GLY A 235 -16.46 15.16 1.42
C GLY A 235 -17.77 15.57 0.76
N GLY A 236 -18.82 15.88 1.51
CA GLY A 236 -20.10 16.32 0.98
C GLY A 236 -20.02 17.70 0.32
N LYS A 237 -20.95 17.99 -0.59
CA LYS A 237 -21.14 19.35 -1.16
C LYS A 237 -22.33 20.02 -0.46
N ASP A 238 -22.21 21.31 -0.17
CA ASP A 238 -23.35 22.12 0.30
C ASP A 238 -23.59 23.29 -0.66
N TYR A 239 -24.79 23.31 -1.24
CA TYR A 239 -25.21 24.36 -2.17
C TYR A 239 -26.11 25.37 -1.46
N MET A 240 -25.82 26.67 -1.63
CA MET A 240 -26.67 27.74 -1.11
C MET A 240 -27.84 28.07 -2.04
N PHE A 241 -28.97 28.47 -1.44
CA PHE A 241 -29.98 29.30 -2.10
C PHE A 241 -29.59 30.79 -2.05
N PRO A 242 -29.95 31.62 -3.04
CA PRO A 242 -29.72 33.06 -2.99
C PRO A 242 -30.44 33.68 -1.78
N GLY A 243 -29.71 34.37 -0.88
CA GLY A 243 -30.30 35.17 0.21
C GLY A 243 -29.92 34.79 1.65
N VAL A 244 -29.13 33.73 1.87
CA VAL A 244 -28.60 33.38 3.20
C VAL A 244 -27.15 33.86 3.36
N SER A 245 -26.85 34.51 4.49
CA SER A 245 -25.56 35.18 4.78
C SER A 245 -24.53 34.28 5.47
N ASN A 246 -24.77 32.97 5.58
CA ASN A 246 -23.94 32.09 6.41
C ASN A 246 -22.74 31.51 5.65
N ARG A 247 -21.64 31.29 6.36
CA ARG A 247 -20.40 30.70 5.83
C ARG A 247 -20.51 29.17 5.93
N TRP A 248 -20.65 28.46 4.81
CA TRP A 248 -20.63 26.98 4.80
C TRP A 248 -19.41 26.46 4.04
N SER A 249 -18.55 25.72 4.75
CA SER A 249 -17.47 24.94 4.14
C SER A 249 -18.04 23.63 3.57
N GLY A 250 -17.44 23.12 2.50
CA GLY A 250 -17.73 21.75 2.04
C GLY A 250 -17.32 20.70 3.09
N GLY A 251 -17.63 19.44 2.81
CA GLY A 251 -17.33 18.34 3.70
C GLY A 251 -15.87 17.94 3.58
N GLU A 252 -15.28 17.48 4.69
CA GLU A 252 -13.92 16.95 4.69
C GLU A 252 -13.85 15.58 3.97
N GLY A 253 -12.69 15.26 3.40
CA GLY A 253 -12.46 13.94 2.83
C GLY A 253 -12.29 12.84 3.90
N GLY A 254 -12.65 11.61 3.53
CA GLY A 254 -12.45 10.41 4.34
C GLY A 254 -10.99 9.97 4.43
N LEU A 255 -10.65 9.15 5.41
CA LEU A 255 -9.31 8.56 5.57
C LEU A 255 -9.15 7.37 4.62
N GLY A 256 -8.02 7.26 3.94
CA GLY A 256 -7.57 5.98 3.37
C GLY A 256 -6.58 5.34 4.34
N SER A 257 -6.89 4.18 4.91
CA SER A 257 -6.04 3.52 5.92
C SER A 257 -5.75 2.08 5.56
N GLY A 258 -4.48 1.69 5.66
CA GLY A 258 -4.04 0.31 5.51
C GLY A 258 -4.36 -0.26 4.14
N GLY A 259 -3.60 0.11 3.11
CA GLY A 259 -3.87 -0.31 1.73
C GLY A 259 -4.06 -1.82 1.59
N ALA A 260 -3.22 -2.62 2.27
CA ALA A 260 -3.46 -4.05 2.43
C ALA A 260 -4.35 -4.34 3.65
N ILE A 261 -3.88 -4.00 4.85
CA ILE A 261 -4.53 -4.39 6.10
C ILE A 261 -4.84 -3.15 6.90
N SER A 262 -6.10 -3.00 7.30
CA SER A 262 -6.51 -1.97 8.26
C SER A 262 -7.10 -2.58 9.51
N LEU A 263 -6.70 -2.06 10.67
CA LEU A 263 -7.31 -2.33 11.97
C LEU A 263 -8.16 -1.11 12.35
N GLY A 264 -9.48 -1.29 12.39
CA GLY A 264 -10.45 -0.25 12.74
C GLY A 264 -11.30 -0.64 13.95
N GLY A 265 -11.76 0.34 14.74
CA GLY A 265 -12.65 0.08 15.91
C GLY A 265 -11.92 -0.11 17.24
N ALA A 266 -12.44 -0.99 18.11
CA ALA A 266 -11.74 -1.50 19.28
C ALA A 266 -10.66 -2.53 18.82
N PRO A 267 -9.80 -3.07 19.70
CA PRO A 267 -8.58 -3.65 19.19
C PRO A 267 -8.74 -5.10 18.78
N GLY A 268 -8.80 -5.32 17.47
CA GLY A 268 -8.32 -6.56 16.88
C GLY A 268 -6.81 -6.73 17.02
N ALA A 269 -6.31 -7.93 16.80
CA ALA A 269 -4.88 -8.24 16.84
C ALA A 269 -4.37 -8.68 15.46
N LEU A 270 -3.14 -8.27 15.14
CA LEU A 270 -2.45 -8.65 13.92
C LEU A 270 -1.17 -9.39 14.25
N ARG A 271 -1.01 -10.61 13.72
CA ARG A 271 0.21 -11.43 13.84
C ARG A 271 0.67 -11.86 12.47
N LEU A 272 1.83 -11.39 12.04
CA LEU A 272 2.38 -11.64 10.72
C LEU A 272 3.75 -12.28 10.86
N THR A 273 3.95 -13.39 10.14
CA THR A 273 5.22 -14.11 10.11
C THR A 273 5.63 -14.36 8.68
N ASN A 274 6.83 -13.93 8.30
CA ASN A 274 7.39 -14.12 6.96
C ASN A 274 6.46 -13.65 5.83
N CYS A 275 5.70 -12.57 6.08
CA CYS A 275 4.76 -12.01 5.10
C CYS A 275 5.44 -10.91 4.26
N HIS A 276 4.99 -10.77 3.02
CA HIS A 276 5.54 -9.80 2.06
C HIS A 276 4.46 -8.80 1.64
N PHE A 277 4.73 -7.51 1.75
CA PHE A 277 3.85 -6.42 1.35
C PHE A 277 4.53 -5.59 0.27
N GLU A 278 3.92 -5.56 -0.90
CA GLU A 278 4.50 -4.93 -2.08
C GLU A 278 3.50 -4.02 -2.78
N ALA A 279 3.91 -2.78 -3.02
CA ALA A 279 3.14 -1.82 -3.79
C ALA A 279 1.70 -1.59 -3.29
N ASN A 280 1.43 -1.82 -2.01
CA ASN A 280 0.14 -1.50 -1.40
C ASN A 280 0.05 0.00 -1.11
N TRP A 281 -1.15 0.54 -1.15
CA TRP A 281 -1.33 1.98 -1.15
C TRP A 281 -2.57 2.46 -0.40
N ALA A 282 -2.46 3.63 0.24
CA ALA A 282 -3.59 4.27 0.89
C ALA A 282 -3.68 5.75 0.53
N ARG A 283 -4.86 6.19 0.12
CA ARG A 283 -5.13 7.56 -0.33
C ARG A 283 -6.28 8.19 0.41
N GLY A 284 -6.07 9.39 0.93
CA GLY A 284 -7.15 10.18 1.52
C GLY A 284 -8.19 10.63 0.50
N GLY A 285 -9.44 10.80 0.94
CA GLY A 285 -10.51 11.38 0.13
C GLY A 285 -10.33 12.88 -0.05
N SER A 286 -10.83 13.43 -1.15
CA SER A 286 -10.72 14.88 -1.38
C SER A 286 -11.76 15.65 -0.58
N GLY A 287 -11.37 16.80 -0.02
CA GLY A 287 -12.32 17.75 0.56
C GLY A 287 -13.10 18.45 -0.54
N ASN A 288 -14.39 18.74 -0.30
CA ASN A 288 -15.23 19.38 -1.31
C ASN A 288 -15.42 20.89 -1.08
N ARG A 289 -15.95 21.57 -2.12
CA ARG A 289 -16.19 23.02 -2.14
C ARG A 289 -17.52 23.37 -1.47
N GLY A 290 -17.49 24.34 -0.55
CA GLY A 290 -18.67 25.06 -0.06
C GLY A 290 -18.81 26.41 -0.76
N GLN A 291 -20.03 26.78 -1.15
CA GLN A 291 -20.33 28.06 -1.78
C GLN A 291 -20.80 29.09 -0.73
N SER A 292 -20.27 30.31 -0.76
CA SER A 292 -20.76 31.44 0.05
C SER A 292 -20.89 32.72 -0.78
N ALA A 293 -21.67 33.69 -0.29
CA ALA A 293 -21.80 35.01 -0.91
C ALA A 293 -20.50 35.83 -0.87
N LEU A 294 -19.50 35.36 -0.12
CA LEU A 294 -18.19 35.99 0.07
C LEU A 294 -17.04 35.25 -0.66
N GLY A 295 -17.35 34.18 -1.42
CA GLY A 295 -16.38 33.35 -2.14
C GLY A 295 -16.41 31.87 -1.78
N ASP A 296 -15.50 31.11 -2.39
CA ASP A 296 -15.40 29.66 -2.25
C ASP A 296 -14.57 29.24 -1.04
N PHE A 297 -15.09 28.31 -0.24
CA PHE A 297 -14.38 27.71 0.89
C PHE A 297 -14.19 26.21 0.68
N TRP A 298 -12.93 25.77 0.63
CA TRP A 298 -12.58 24.36 0.44
C TRP A 298 -12.37 23.67 1.78
N ALA A 299 -12.92 22.47 1.90
CA ALA A 299 -12.73 21.62 3.05
C ALA A 299 -11.38 20.91 3.05
N LYS A 300 -10.97 20.38 4.20
CA LYS A 300 -9.76 19.57 4.30
C LYS A 300 -9.92 18.25 3.55
N ALA A 301 -8.86 17.83 2.88
CA ALA A 301 -8.76 16.47 2.39
C ALA A 301 -8.52 15.50 3.55
N GLY A 302 -8.91 14.25 3.36
CA GLY A 302 -8.51 13.17 4.22
C GLY A 302 -7.05 12.78 4.00
N ALA A 303 -6.49 12.02 4.94
CA ALA A 303 -5.12 11.52 4.89
C ALA A 303 -5.06 10.10 4.30
N GLY A 304 -3.93 9.77 3.69
CA GLY A 304 -3.49 8.39 3.55
C GLY A 304 -2.76 7.93 4.81
N TRP A 305 -2.99 6.71 5.30
CA TRP A 305 -2.48 6.24 6.58
C TRP A 305 -2.04 4.78 6.51
N GLY A 306 -0.74 4.52 6.40
CA GLY A 306 -0.21 3.17 6.30
C GLY A 306 -0.49 2.55 4.93
N GLY A 307 0.45 2.67 3.99
CA GLY A 307 0.27 2.13 2.64
C GLY A 307 0.10 0.61 2.64
N ALA A 308 0.85 -0.11 3.48
CA ALA A 308 0.63 -1.53 3.72
C ALA A 308 -0.36 -1.75 4.88
N ILE A 309 -0.01 -1.27 6.07
CA ILE A 309 -0.72 -1.56 7.31
C ILE A 309 -1.10 -0.25 8.01
N GLY A 310 -2.40 -0.08 8.28
CA GLY A 310 -2.93 1.09 8.96
C GLY A 310 -3.67 0.70 10.23
N VAL A 311 -3.28 1.28 11.36
CA VAL A 311 -4.03 1.16 12.61
C VAL A 311 -4.64 2.51 12.94
N SER A 312 -5.94 2.64 12.64
CA SER A 312 -6.69 3.90 12.78
C SER A 312 -7.40 4.03 14.14
N SER A 313 -7.43 2.96 14.94
CA SER A 313 -7.99 2.99 16.31
C SER A 313 -7.23 3.94 17.24
N THR A 314 -7.99 4.67 18.06
CA THR A 314 -7.47 5.56 19.12
C THR A 314 -7.45 4.88 20.50
N MET A 315 -7.79 3.59 20.60
CA MET A 315 -7.77 2.87 21.87
C MET A 315 -6.41 2.20 22.06
N VAL A 316 -5.72 2.55 23.16
CA VAL A 316 -4.44 1.92 23.57
C VAL A 316 -4.72 0.55 24.15
N VAL A 317 -3.98 -0.46 23.70
CA VAL A 317 -4.11 -1.86 24.17
C VAL A 317 -2.77 -2.44 24.60
N ASN A 318 -2.88 -3.28 25.62
CA ASN A 318 -1.83 -4.15 26.13
C ASN A 318 -2.50 -5.52 26.39
N PRO A 319 -2.03 -6.65 25.82
CA PRO A 319 -0.78 -6.88 25.08
C PRO A 319 -0.92 -6.59 23.55
N PRO A 320 0.15 -6.72 22.72
CA PRO A 320 0.36 -5.89 21.53
C PRO A 320 -0.65 -6.10 20.40
N ALA A 321 -1.00 -5.02 19.69
CA ALA A 321 -2.03 -5.02 18.64
C ALA A 321 -1.47 -5.27 17.22
N VAL A 322 -0.15 -5.17 17.00
CA VAL A 322 0.51 -5.53 15.73
C VAL A 322 1.88 -6.16 15.96
N LEU A 323 2.05 -7.41 15.56
CA LEU A 323 3.30 -8.18 15.63
C LEU A 323 3.74 -8.61 14.24
N LEU A 324 4.92 -8.15 13.80
CA LEU A 324 5.55 -8.56 12.55
C LEU A 324 6.87 -9.25 12.89
N HIS A 325 7.04 -10.47 12.41
CA HIS A 325 8.28 -11.24 12.52
C HIS A 325 8.74 -11.66 11.12
N GLY A 326 9.96 -11.31 10.72
CA GLY A 326 10.50 -11.68 9.41
C GLY A 326 9.72 -11.13 8.22
N CYS A 327 9.01 -10.01 8.38
CA CYS A 327 8.17 -9.46 7.30
C CYS A 327 8.94 -8.47 6.41
N THR A 328 8.59 -8.45 5.12
CA THR A 328 9.14 -7.52 4.13
C THR A 328 8.06 -6.54 3.69
N LEU A 329 8.28 -5.23 3.89
CA LEU A 329 7.38 -4.17 3.43
C LEU A 329 8.15 -3.28 2.44
N VAL A 330 7.86 -3.45 1.15
CA VAL A 330 8.56 -2.79 0.05
C VAL A 330 7.64 -1.96 -0.86
N SER A 331 8.09 -0.76 -1.20
CA SER A 331 7.43 0.11 -2.19
C SER A 331 5.95 0.41 -1.91
N ASN A 332 5.55 0.34 -0.64
CA ASN A 332 4.20 0.73 -0.23
C ASN A 332 4.14 2.24 -0.10
N TRP A 333 2.97 2.82 -0.40
CA TRP A 333 2.87 4.26 -0.45
C TRP A 333 1.58 4.86 0.09
N THR A 334 1.66 6.13 0.49
CA THR A 334 0.50 6.92 0.90
C THR A 334 0.45 8.26 0.20
N GLU A 335 -0.78 8.68 -0.09
CA GLU A 335 -1.08 10.00 -0.65
C GLU A 335 -2.22 10.68 0.13
N PRO A 336 -2.23 12.02 0.22
CA PRO A 336 -3.35 12.73 0.77
C PRO A 336 -4.47 12.81 -0.28
N GLY A 337 -5.67 13.17 0.14
CA GLY A 337 -6.67 13.62 -0.82
C GLY A 337 -6.30 14.96 -1.46
N ILE A 338 -6.99 15.32 -2.54
CA ILE A 338 -6.72 16.57 -3.27
C ILE A 338 -7.41 17.74 -2.55
N HIS A 339 -6.69 18.87 -2.41
CA HIS A 339 -7.20 20.14 -1.91
C HIS A 339 -7.34 21.17 -3.05
N GLY A 340 -8.33 22.06 -2.97
CA GLY A 340 -8.27 23.39 -3.59
C GLY A 340 -7.54 24.36 -2.65
N TRP A 341 -6.28 24.68 -2.96
CA TRP A 341 -5.36 25.61 -2.27
C TRP A 341 -4.86 25.18 -0.86
N GLY A 342 -3.54 24.95 -0.77
CA GLY A 342 -2.83 24.26 0.33
C GLY A 342 -3.17 24.65 1.78
N THR A 343 -3.37 23.64 2.64
CA THR A 343 -2.41 23.22 3.69
C THR A 343 -2.97 22.06 4.54
N TRP A 344 -2.04 21.16 4.91
CA TRP A 344 -2.07 20.16 5.99
C TRP A 344 -3.07 18.99 5.91
N SER A 345 -2.64 17.91 5.25
CA SER A 345 -2.98 16.56 5.70
C SER A 345 -1.99 16.15 6.81
N PRO A 346 -2.41 15.45 7.87
CA PRO A 346 -1.46 14.97 8.87
C PRO A 346 -0.38 14.06 8.25
N PRO A 347 0.79 13.94 8.90
CA PRO A 347 1.82 12.96 8.56
C PRO A 347 1.20 11.58 8.26
N ALA A 348 1.68 10.94 7.21
CA ALA A 348 1.30 9.62 6.77
C ALA A 348 2.48 8.65 6.94
N GLY A 349 2.19 7.42 7.38
CA GLY A 349 3.16 6.33 7.33
C GLY A 349 3.09 5.64 5.97
N GLY A 350 4.19 5.62 5.20
CA GLY A 350 4.24 5.02 3.87
C GLY A 350 4.07 3.51 3.89
N ALA A 351 4.67 2.82 4.88
CA ALA A 351 4.53 1.38 5.07
C ALA A 351 3.52 1.07 6.17
N LEU A 352 3.77 1.61 7.36
CA LEU A 352 3.02 1.33 8.58
C LEU A 352 2.71 2.64 9.30
N ALA A 353 1.45 2.80 9.72
CA ALA A 353 1.04 3.97 10.50
C ALA A 353 0.10 3.54 11.63
N THR A 354 0.35 4.00 12.86
CA THR A 354 -0.49 3.68 14.02
C THR A 354 -0.82 4.91 14.87
N ARG A 355 -2.06 4.95 15.40
CA ARG A 355 -2.56 6.08 16.20
C ARG A 355 -2.47 5.93 17.71
N SER A 356 -2.52 4.71 18.22
CA SER A 356 -2.49 4.42 19.67
C SER A 356 -2.05 2.99 19.96
N ALA A 357 -1.58 2.26 18.95
CA ALA A 357 -1.28 0.83 19.07
C ALA A 357 0.17 0.58 19.52
N THR A 358 0.35 -0.54 20.22
CA THR A 358 1.66 -1.15 20.44
C THR A 358 2.03 -1.99 19.22
N VAL A 359 3.18 -1.71 18.63
CA VAL A 359 3.72 -2.34 17.42
C VAL A 359 5.07 -2.97 17.75
N SER A 360 5.28 -4.23 17.36
CA SER A 360 6.60 -4.86 17.40
C SER A 360 6.99 -5.38 16.02
N LEU A 361 8.16 -4.97 15.55
CA LEU A 361 8.80 -5.47 14.34
C LEU A 361 10.09 -6.16 14.75
N GLU A 362 10.21 -7.43 14.38
CA GLU A 362 11.40 -8.24 14.61
C GLU A 362 11.87 -8.84 13.29
N GLY A 363 13.16 -8.70 12.97
CA GLY A 363 13.71 -9.33 11.77
C GLY A 363 13.13 -8.79 10.45
N CYS A 364 12.53 -7.61 10.46
CA CYS A 364 11.77 -7.08 9.33
C CYS A 364 12.62 -6.22 8.39
N PHE A 365 12.28 -6.24 7.11
CA PHE A 365 12.83 -5.35 6.10
C PHE A 365 11.80 -4.33 5.64
N LEU A 366 12.14 -3.04 5.73
CA LEU A 366 11.30 -1.94 5.28
C LEU A 366 12.08 -1.16 4.23
N GLY A 367 11.70 -1.31 2.96
CA GLY A 367 12.45 -0.77 1.83
C GLY A 367 11.61 0.12 0.93
N TRP A 368 12.14 1.26 0.50
CA TRP A 368 11.57 2.06 -0.60
C TRP A 368 10.10 2.50 -0.42
N ASN A 369 9.59 2.52 0.80
CA ASN A 369 8.23 2.99 1.10
C ASN A 369 8.16 4.52 1.01
N ARG A 370 7.05 5.04 0.46
CA ARG A 370 6.85 6.47 0.21
C ARG A 370 5.60 7.03 0.92
N ALA A 371 5.66 8.25 1.40
CA ALA A 371 4.58 9.02 1.97
C ALA A 371 4.70 10.43 1.42
N SER A 372 3.59 11.02 1.02
CA SER A 372 3.56 12.42 0.59
C SER A 372 4.05 13.38 1.66
N GLN A 373 3.78 13.05 2.93
CA GLN A 373 4.17 13.78 4.14
C GLN A 373 4.35 12.74 5.24
N GLY A 374 5.37 12.84 6.10
CA GLY A 374 5.58 11.90 7.21
C GLY A 374 6.73 10.91 6.99
N SER A 375 6.53 9.66 7.40
CA SER A 375 7.60 8.66 7.53
C SER A 375 7.26 7.31 6.94
N ALA A 376 8.21 6.36 6.88
CA ALA A 376 7.88 4.99 6.47
C ALA A 376 7.11 4.25 7.58
N VAL A 377 7.56 4.43 8.83
CA VAL A 377 6.89 4.01 10.05
C VAL A 377 6.48 5.25 10.83
N LEU A 378 5.18 5.45 10.99
CA LEU A 378 4.61 6.57 11.74
C LEU A 378 3.89 6.09 12.99
N LEU A 379 4.16 6.74 14.11
CA LEU A 379 3.56 6.46 15.40
C LEU A 379 2.97 7.74 15.96
N ALA A 380 1.67 7.74 16.24
CA ALA A 380 1.04 8.72 17.10
C ALA A 380 0.64 8.02 18.39
N SER A 381 0.92 8.62 19.55
CA SER A 381 0.45 8.25 20.91
C SER A 381 0.53 6.77 21.38
N GLY A 382 1.03 5.84 20.58
CA GLY A 382 1.26 4.42 20.88
C GLY A 382 2.73 4.09 21.13
N SER A 383 3.09 2.81 21.02
CA SER A 383 4.48 2.38 21.17
C SER A 383 4.99 1.55 20.00
N VAL A 384 6.29 1.69 19.69
CA VAL A 384 6.98 0.82 18.71
C VAL A 384 8.20 0.17 19.33
N SER A 385 8.43 -1.08 18.99
CA SER A 385 9.72 -1.74 19.12
C SER A 385 10.18 -2.22 17.76
N LEU A 386 11.38 -1.84 17.34
CA LEU A 386 12.08 -2.44 16.21
C LEU A 386 13.30 -3.17 16.76
N THR A 387 13.42 -4.45 16.43
CA THR A 387 14.60 -5.26 16.77
C THR A 387 15.08 -6.02 15.54
N ASN A 388 16.38 -5.99 15.27
CA ASN A 388 16.96 -6.68 14.11
C ASN A 388 16.28 -6.30 12.79
N CYS A 389 15.94 -5.02 12.61
CA CYS A 389 15.27 -4.54 11.41
C CYS A 389 16.20 -3.73 10.52
N THR A 390 16.03 -3.88 9.21
CA THR A 390 16.69 -3.03 8.20
C THR A 390 15.66 -2.10 7.57
N VAL A 391 15.93 -0.79 7.60
CA VAL A 391 15.02 0.26 7.14
C VAL A 391 15.77 1.17 6.16
N VAL A 392 15.40 1.11 4.88
CA VAL A 392 16.24 1.63 3.79
C VAL A 392 15.46 2.28 2.64
N GLY A 393 16.09 3.28 2.01
CA GLY A 393 15.66 3.79 0.70
C GLY A 393 14.36 4.59 0.73
N HIS A 394 13.93 5.08 1.89
CA HIS A 394 12.70 5.85 1.98
C HIS A 394 12.85 7.25 1.40
N THR A 395 11.84 7.70 0.65
CA THR A 395 11.79 9.07 0.09
C THR A 395 10.99 10.03 0.97
N ASN A 396 10.74 9.65 2.21
CA ASN A 396 9.89 10.37 3.16
C ASN A 396 10.66 11.46 3.89
N GLU A 397 10.00 12.23 4.75
CA GLU A 397 10.67 13.20 5.61
C GLU A 397 11.60 12.48 6.60
N TYR A 398 11.13 11.36 7.17
CA TYR A 398 11.91 10.49 8.04
C TYR A 398 11.64 9.00 7.77
N ALA A 399 12.54 8.08 8.08
CA ALA A 399 12.22 6.66 8.01
C ALA A 399 11.30 6.24 9.16
N ILE A 400 11.62 6.65 10.39
CA ILE A 400 10.84 6.41 11.60
C ILE A 400 10.49 7.75 12.24
N ARG A 401 9.22 7.95 12.60
CA ARG A 401 8.76 9.15 13.31
C ARG A 401 7.82 8.79 14.44
N SER A 402 8.13 9.25 15.65
CA SER A 402 7.23 9.24 16.80
C SER A 402 6.65 10.62 17.05
N TRP A 403 5.35 10.68 17.28
CA TRP A 403 4.59 11.90 17.45
C TRP A 403 3.69 11.86 18.69
N GLN A 404 3.38 13.04 19.25
CA GLN A 404 2.61 13.21 20.48
C GLN A 404 3.29 12.47 21.64
N THR A 405 2.55 11.69 22.44
CA THR A 405 3.11 10.95 23.60
C THR A 405 3.65 9.57 23.21
N ALA A 406 3.96 9.33 21.92
CA ALA A 406 4.45 8.04 21.46
C ALA A 406 5.81 7.70 22.07
N THR A 407 6.02 6.41 22.37
CA THR A 407 7.32 5.88 22.80
C THR A 407 7.84 4.89 21.76
N GLY A 408 9.12 4.99 21.42
CA GLY A 408 9.75 4.13 20.44
C GLY A 408 11.06 3.60 20.97
N PHE A 409 11.32 2.34 20.67
CA PHE A 409 12.58 1.67 20.96
C PHE A 409 13.10 1.01 19.70
N VAL A 410 14.31 1.40 19.28
CA VAL A 410 14.97 0.87 18.09
C VAL A 410 16.29 0.26 18.55
N ALA A 411 16.38 -1.06 18.44
CA ALA A 411 17.50 -1.82 18.96
C ALA A 411 18.09 -2.75 17.90
N ASN A 412 19.41 -2.77 17.74
CA ASN A 412 20.08 -3.67 16.79
C ASN A 412 19.50 -3.52 15.38
N CYS A 413 19.29 -2.27 14.94
CA CYS A 413 18.67 -1.98 13.64
C CYS A 413 19.64 -1.24 12.73
N THR A 414 19.41 -1.34 11.42
CA THR A 414 20.16 -0.59 10.40
C THR A 414 19.21 0.36 9.68
N LEU A 415 19.38 1.67 9.89
CA LEU A 415 18.64 2.74 9.22
C LEU A 415 19.56 3.41 8.20
N ALA A 416 19.43 3.10 6.91
CA ALA A 416 20.42 3.50 5.90
C ALA A 416 19.81 4.07 4.61
N GLY A 417 20.52 4.94 3.91
CA GLY A 417 20.18 5.34 2.53
C GLY A 417 18.80 6.00 2.37
N ASN A 418 18.28 6.61 3.44
CA ASN A 418 17.00 7.33 3.40
C ASN A 418 17.23 8.74 2.86
N ARG A 419 16.35 9.20 1.96
CA ARG A 419 16.46 10.52 1.35
C ARG A 419 15.99 11.64 2.29
N GLY A 420 15.18 11.32 3.29
CA GLY A 420 14.95 12.16 4.47
C GLY A 420 15.79 11.70 5.66
N GLY A 421 15.46 12.17 6.86
CA GLY A 421 16.12 11.70 8.07
C GLY A 421 15.84 10.22 8.35
N ALA A 422 16.64 9.59 9.19
CA ALA A 422 16.42 8.22 9.63
C ALA A 422 15.39 8.14 10.77
N ALA A 423 15.52 9.00 11.79
CA ALA A 423 14.72 8.88 13.01
C ALA A 423 14.34 10.23 13.60
N MET A 424 13.05 10.45 13.88
CA MET A 424 12.55 11.66 14.51
C MET A 424 11.66 11.35 15.71
N GLY A 425 11.98 11.97 16.84
CA GLY A 425 11.05 12.17 17.95
C GLY A 425 10.53 13.61 17.97
N ASP A 426 9.23 13.79 17.75
CA ASP A 426 8.59 15.09 17.95
C ASP A 426 8.51 15.44 19.45
N SER A 427 8.31 16.73 19.76
CA SER A 427 8.16 17.23 21.13
C SER A 427 7.06 16.46 21.89
N GLY A 428 7.42 15.93 23.07
CA GLY A 428 6.55 15.11 23.91
C GLY A 428 6.64 13.60 23.64
N SER A 429 7.30 13.17 22.56
CA SER A 429 7.55 11.76 22.26
C SER A 429 8.95 11.34 22.73
N GLN A 430 9.20 10.03 22.82
CA GLN A 430 10.53 9.50 23.10
C GLN A 430 10.88 8.40 22.12
N LEU A 431 11.80 8.65 21.21
CA LEU A 431 12.37 7.62 20.33
C LEU A 431 13.79 7.30 20.77
N ARG A 432 13.98 6.11 21.33
CA ARG A 432 15.23 5.64 21.93
C ARG A 432 15.97 4.72 20.97
N LEU A 433 17.25 4.95 20.78
CA LEU A 433 18.12 4.12 19.93
C LEU A 433 19.21 3.46 20.78
N VAL A 434 19.45 2.17 20.56
CA VAL A 434 20.57 1.40 21.12
C VAL A 434 21.10 0.42 20.07
N ASN A 435 22.40 0.13 20.04
CA ASN A 435 23.01 -0.81 19.09
C ASN A 435 22.57 -0.56 17.63
N THR A 436 22.30 0.69 17.25
CA THR A 436 21.65 0.99 15.96
C THR A 436 22.62 1.74 15.04
N ILE A 437 22.68 1.31 13.79
CA ILE A 437 23.39 2.03 12.72
C ILE A 437 22.43 3.03 12.09
N VAL A 438 22.89 4.27 11.97
CA VAL A 438 22.22 5.35 11.24
C VAL A 438 23.15 5.89 10.17
N SER A 439 22.75 5.79 8.91
CA SER A 439 23.59 6.20 7.78
C SER A 439 22.77 6.85 6.67
N GLY A 440 23.32 7.89 6.05
CA GLY A 440 22.70 8.53 4.89
C GLY A 440 23.34 9.87 4.58
N ASP A 441 22.94 10.41 3.43
CA ASP A 441 23.51 11.64 2.85
C ASP A 441 22.62 12.86 3.03
N SER A 442 21.36 12.67 3.47
CA SER A 442 20.39 13.74 3.69
C SER A 442 20.28 14.12 5.16
N LEU A 443 20.82 15.28 5.52
CA LEU A 443 20.83 15.79 6.90
C LEU A 443 19.58 16.64 7.23
N PRO A 444 19.13 16.67 8.51
CA PRO A 444 19.66 15.90 9.64
C PRO A 444 19.19 14.43 9.62
N LEU A 445 20.06 13.48 9.99
CA LEU A 445 19.69 12.07 10.06
C LEU A 445 18.82 11.75 11.27
N CYS A 446 19.00 12.43 12.40
CA CYS A 446 18.09 12.28 13.53
C CYS A 446 17.68 13.63 14.12
N SER A 447 16.52 13.65 14.79
CA SER A 447 16.04 14.80 15.56
C SER A 447 15.21 14.32 16.75
N GLY A 448 15.41 14.93 17.93
CA GLY A 448 14.60 14.63 19.12
C GLY A 448 14.66 13.17 19.61
N ILE A 449 15.77 12.47 19.33
CA ILE A 449 15.99 11.09 19.78
C ILE A 449 16.64 11.04 21.17
N VAL A 450 16.54 9.88 21.81
CA VAL A 450 17.26 9.53 23.04
C VAL A 450 18.35 8.52 22.68
N ASP A 451 19.59 8.84 23.02
CA ASP A 451 20.75 8.00 22.78
C ASP A 451 21.04 7.10 23.98
N ASP A 452 20.59 5.84 23.92
CA ASP A 452 20.84 4.84 24.98
C ASP A 452 22.24 4.20 24.88
N GLY A 453 23.05 4.59 23.91
CA GLY A 453 24.43 4.13 23.76
C GLY A 453 24.65 3.08 22.67
N TYR A 454 25.93 2.86 22.37
CA TYR A 454 26.41 1.89 21.38
C TYR A 454 25.77 2.05 19.99
N ASN A 455 25.36 3.26 19.64
CA ASN A 455 24.87 3.59 18.31
C ASN A 455 26.04 3.98 17.40
N LEU A 456 25.87 3.84 16.08
CA LEU A 456 26.84 4.28 15.09
C LEU A 456 26.15 5.21 14.10
N CYS A 457 26.64 6.44 13.96
CA CYS A 457 26.14 7.39 12.96
C CYS A 457 27.24 7.73 11.96
N SER A 458 26.93 7.68 10.66
CA SER A 458 27.87 8.04 9.60
C SER A 458 28.28 9.52 9.62
N THR A 459 27.52 10.36 10.30
CA THR A 459 27.75 11.80 10.47
C THR A 459 27.66 12.19 11.95
N ASN A 460 27.61 13.48 12.25
CA ASN A 460 27.32 13.99 13.60
C ASN A 460 25.84 14.39 13.79
N SER A 461 25.01 14.23 12.77
CA SER A 461 23.67 14.84 12.73
C SER A 461 22.65 14.20 13.66
N CYS A 462 22.91 12.99 14.16
CA CYS A 462 22.07 12.40 15.20
C CYS A 462 22.37 12.92 16.61
N ALA A 463 23.46 13.70 16.76
CA ALA A 463 23.86 14.34 18.02
C ALA A 463 23.88 13.38 19.23
N PHE A 464 24.36 12.15 19.01
CA PHE A 464 24.54 11.16 20.08
C PHE A 464 25.44 11.72 21.19
N THR A 465 24.97 11.66 22.43
CA THR A 465 25.64 12.25 23.61
C THR A 465 26.25 11.20 24.51
N ASN A 466 25.87 9.93 24.36
CA ASN A 466 26.42 8.83 25.12
C ASN A 466 27.85 8.52 24.62
N PRO A 467 28.86 8.46 25.50
CA PRO A 467 30.26 8.20 25.10
C PRO A 467 30.50 6.86 24.41
N THR A 468 29.59 5.90 24.57
CA THR A 468 29.67 4.58 23.91
C THR A 468 29.18 4.62 22.46
N SER A 469 28.41 5.64 22.09
CA SER A 469 27.95 5.88 20.73
C SER A 469 29.06 6.53 19.90
N ARG A 470 29.09 6.19 18.61
CA ARG A 470 30.15 6.56 17.66
C ARG A 470 29.56 7.45 16.56
N LEU A 471 30.19 8.59 16.32
CA LEU A 471 29.76 9.61 15.33
C LEU A 471 30.85 9.80 14.27
N ASN A 472 30.45 10.28 13.09
CA ASN A 472 31.35 10.58 11.96
C ASN A 472 32.18 9.38 11.48
N LEU A 473 31.61 8.17 11.51
CA LEU A 473 32.28 6.96 11.07
C LEU A 473 31.43 6.23 10.03
N ASP A 474 31.98 6.00 8.84
CA ASP A 474 31.33 5.21 7.81
C ASP A 474 31.08 3.78 8.33
N PRO A 475 29.82 3.31 8.40
CA PRO A 475 29.50 1.96 8.82
C PRO A 475 29.94 0.88 7.82
N ARG A 476 30.35 1.25 6.60
CA ARG A 476 30.82 0.33 5.55
C ARG A 476 29.81 -0.79 5.30
N LEU A 477 28.61 -0.40 4.89
CA LEU A 477 27.51 -1.32 4.62
C LEU A 477 27.54 -1.81 3.16
N ALA A 478 27.23 -3.09 2.95
CA ALA A 478 26.84 -3.58 1.63
C ALA A 478 25.44 -3.05 1.24
N PRO A 479 25.11 -3.00 -0.06
CA PRO A 479 23.74 -2.76 -0.50
C PRO A 479 22.75 -3.77 0.12
N PRO A 480 21.45 -3.41 0.27
CA PRO A 480 20.45 -4.36 0.72
C PRO A 480 20.31 -5.54 -0.25
N ASP A 481 20.42 -6.76 0.27
CA ASP A 481 20.34 -7.99 -0.53
C ASP A 481 19.93 -9.19 0.35
N ASP A 482 19.76 -10.37 -0.27
CA ASP A 482 19.51 -11.64 0.42
C ASP A 482 20.82 -12.28 0.90
N PHE A 483 21.14 -12.02 2.18
CA PHE A 483 22.28 -12.60 2.88
C PHE A 483 21.93 -13.88 3.67
N GLY A 484 20.91 -14.64 3.24
CA GLY A 484 20.56 -15.96 3.78
C GLY A 484 19.52 -15.96 4.90
N GLY A 485 18.91 -14.81 5.19
CA GLY A 485 17.86 -14.64 6.20
C GLY A 485 16.43 -14.79 5.66
N PRO A 486 15.40 -14.59 6.51
CA PRO A 486 14.00 -14.56 6.09
C PRO A 486 13.64 -13.26 5.35
N THR A 487 14.44 -12.21 5.48
CA THR A 487 14.24 -10.89 4.86
C THR A 487 15.57 -10.33 4.34
N PRO A 488 15.55 -9.44 3.33
CA PRO A 488 16.75 -8.74 2.89
C PRO A 488 17.39 -7.94 4.03
N THR A 489 18.71 -7.82 4.03
CA THR A 489 19.46 -7.08 5.06
C THR A 489 20.70 -6.41 4.44
N MET A 490 21.50 -5.70 5.24
CA MET A 490 22.72 -5.04 4.80
C MET A 490 23.91 -5.61 5.58
N ALA A 491 24.80 -6.32 4.89
CA ALA A 491 26.01 -6.88 5.50
C ALA A 491 27.01 -5.80 5.93
N LEU A 492 27.75 -6.06 7.01
CA LEU A 492 28.90 -5.25 7.41
C LEU A 492 30.13 -5.65 6.60
N LEU A 493 30.74 -4.70 5.91
CA LEU A 493 31.96 -4.94 5.13
C LEU A 493 33.19 -4.99 6.04
N ALA A 494 34.24 -5.68 5.57
CA ALA A 494 35.47 -5.89 6.32
C ALA A 494 36.09 -4.57 6.82
N GLY A 495 36.32 -4.47 8.13
CA GLY A 495 36.82 -3.26 8.79
C GLY A 495 35.76 -2.19 9.02
N SER A 496 34.48 -2.57 9.04
CA SER A 496 33.40 -1.72 9.55
C SER A 496 33.63 -1.42 11.04
N PRO A 497 33.42 -0.17 11.49
CA PRO A 497 33.46 0.19 12.90
C PRO A 497 32.23 -0.30 13.69
N ALA A 498 31.29 -0.98 13.05
CA ALA A 498 30.14 -1.62 13.70
C ALA A 498 30.45 -3.04 14.21
N ILE A 499 31.56 -3.63 13.75
CA ILE A 499 31.97 -5.00 14.11
C ILE A 499 32.46 -5.04 15.56
N ASP A 500 32.00 -6.02 16.33
CA ASP A 500 32.33 -6.27 17.74
C ASP A 500 32.11 -5.03 18.63
N ALA A 501 31.11 -4.22 18.29
CA ALA A 501 30.95 -2.88 18.83
C ALA A 501 29.66 -2.65 19.60
N GLY A 502 28.74 -3.61 19.62
CA GLY A 502 27.44 -3.52 20.27
C GLY A 502 27.51 -3.77 21.76
N TRP A 503 26.50 -3.26 22.48
CA TRP A 503 26.32 -3.48 23.89
C TRP A 503 25.88 -4.93 24.17
N PRO A 504 26.64 -5.72 24.95
CA PRO A 504 26.27 -7.12 25.19
C PRO A 504 24.95 -7.32 25.93
N VAL A 505 24.52 -6.34 26.75
CA VAL A 505 23.27 -6.43 27.52
C VAL A 505 22.03 -6.36 26.62
N TRP A 506 22.11 -5.59 25.52
CA TRP A 506 21.03 -5.43 24.56
C TRP A 506 21.26 -6.21 23.28
N CYS A 507 21.97 -7.33 23.41
CA CYS A 507 22.28 -8.21 22.31
C CYS A 507 21.24 -9.34 22.19
N PRO A 508 20.40 -9.38 21.14
CA PRO A 508 19.46 -10.47 20.93
C PRO A 508 20.21 -11.77 20.60
N ALA A 509 19.58 -12.92 20.84
CA ALA A 509 20.21 -14.23 20.62
C ALA A 509 20.63 -14.50 19.17
N THR A 510 19.96 -13.85 18.21
CA THR A 510 20.27 -13.94 16.79
C THR A 510 20.16 -12.56 16.13
N ASP A 511 20.74 -12.39 14.95
CA ASP A 511 20.58 -11.22 14.09
C ASP A 511 19.32 -11.32 13.20
N GLN A 512 19.11 -10.38 12.28
CA GLN A 512 17.95 -10.38 11.37
C GLN A 512 17.80 -11.66 10.54
N ARG A 513 18.90 -12.37 10.27
CA ARG A 513 18.92 -13.60 9.46
C ARG A 513 18.68 -14.85 10.29
N GLY A 514 18.70 -14.73 11.62
CA GLY A 514 18.73 -15.88 12.53
C GLY A 514 20.15 -16.39 12.85
N VAL A 515 21.20 -15.65 12.48
CA VAL A 515 22.59 -16.02 12.84
C VAL A 515 22.84 -15.69 14.31
N ALA A 516 23.43 -16.61 15.06
CA ALA A 516 23.68 -16.45 16.49
C ALA A 516 24.58 -15.26 16.81
N ARG A 517 24.30 -14.58 17.93
CA ARG A 517 25.08 -13.46 18.47
C ARG A 517 25.56 -13.75 19.90
N PRO A 518 26.73 -13.20 20.32
CA PRO A 518 27.78 -12.64 19.47
C PRO A 518 28.57 -13.74 18.75
N TYR A 519 29.09 -13.46 17.56
CA TYR A 519 30.06 -14.34 16.90
C TYR A 519 31.51 -14.02 17.32
N GLY A 520 31.82 -12.73 17.51
CA GLY A 520 33.14 -12.26 17.93
C GLY A 520 33.23 -11.91 19.42
N ALA A 521 33.99 -10.87 19.73
CA ALA A 521 34.20 -10.39 21.10
C ALA A 521 32.95 -9.72 21.70
N ALA A 522 32.11 -9.14 20.85
CA ALA A 522 30.79 -8.62 21.18
C ALA A 522 29.89 -8.81 19.96
N CYS A 523 28.59 -8.52 20.07
CA CYS A 523 27.79 -8.50 18.85
C CYS A 523 27.96 -7.19 18.13
N ASP A 524 27.58 -7.20 16.88
CA ASP A 524 27.71 -6.04 16.03
C ASP A 524 26.58 -5.04 16.27
N ILE A 525 26.91 -3.77 16.08
CA ILE A 525 25.91 -2.70 15.99
C ILE A 525 25.12 -2.92 14.70
N GLY A 526 23.80 -2.78 14.76
CA GLY A 526 22.91 -2.92 13.61
C GLY A 526 22.24 -4.27 13.51
N ALA A 527 21.51 -4.48 12.41
CA ALA A 527 20.65 -5.66 12.21
C ALA A 527 21.41 -6.93 11.78
N PHE A 528 22.69 -6.81 11.46
CA PHE A 528 23.52 -7.86 10.89
C PHE A 528 24.65 -8.22 11.84
N GLU A 529 24.92 -9.52 12.03
CA GLU A 529 26.11 -10.01 12.73
C GLU A 529 27.16 -10.50 11.72
N SER A 530 28.36 -9.94 11.75
CA SER A 530 29.50 -10.33 10.93
C SER A 530 30.12 -11.64 11.43
N ALA A 531 29.42 -12.73 11.15
CA ALA A 531 29.95 -14.07 11.27
C ALA A 531 30.49 -14.52 9.92
N PRO A 532 31.82 -14.53 9.70
CA PRO A 532 32.36 -15.24 8.58
C PRO A 532 32.17 -16.74 8.79
N PRO A 533 31.64 -17.46 7.81
CA PRO A 533 31.20 -16.92 6.54
C PRO A 533 29.67 -16.86 6.39
N TYR A 534 29.18 -15.93 5.57
CA TYR A 534 27.75 -15.77 5.33
C TYR A 534 27.39 -16.15 3.90
N SER A 535 26.15 -16.60 3.72
CA SER A 535 25.67 -17.06 2.42
C SER A 535 24.98 -15.94 1.65
N ILE A 536 25.22 -15.84 0.35
CA ILE A 536 24.45 -14.96 -0.55
C ILE A 536 23.54 -15.84 -1.39
N ARG A 537 22.25 -15.50 -1.40
CA ARG A 537 21.26 -16.10 -2.29
C ARG A 537 21.02 -15.15 -3.45
N GLY A 538 20.98 -15.69 -4.67
CA GLY A 538 20.71 -14.88 -5.85
C GLY A 538 19.92 -15.64 -6.91
N PHE A 539 19.52 -14.90 -7.93
CA PHE A 539 18.81 -15.42 -9.10
C PHE A 539 19.54 -15.01 -10.38
N LEU A 540 19.73 -15.96 -11.29
CA LEU A 540 20.29 -15.70 -12.62
C LEU A 540 19.17 -15.49 -13.64
N THR A 541 19.06 -14.27 -14.17
CA THR A 541 18.16 -13.97 -15.29
C THR A 541 18.72 -14.54 -16.61
N GLY A 542 17.88 -15.20 -17.41
CA GLY A 542 18.27 -15.78 -18.70
C GLY A 542 18.78 -17.23 -18.65
N TYR A 543 18.68 -17.91 -17.51
CA TYR A 543 18.95 -19.35 -17.41
C TYR A 543 17.91 -20.17 -18.21
N LEU A 544 18.38 -21.02 -19.11
CA LEU A 544 17.58 -22.03 -19.80
C LEU A 544 18.13 -23.41 -19.43
N ALA A 545 17.30 -24.26 -18.82
CA ALA A 545 17.67 -25.64 -18.44
C ALA A 545 17.91 -26.59 -19.65
N SER A 546 17.97 -26.06 -20.88
CA SER A 546 18.07 -26.85 -22.11
C SER A 546 19.51 -26.92 -22.65
N PRO A 547 19.83 -27.86 -23.57
CA PRO A 547 21.18 -28.09 -24.09
C PRO A 547 21.86 -26.89 -24.79
N GLY A 548 21.15 -25.78 -24.98
CA GLY A 548 21.67 -24.52 -25.53
C GLY A 548 21.79 -23.37 -24.51
N GLY A 549 21.61 -23.63 -23.21
CA GLY A 549 21.72 -22.62 -22.15
C GLY A 549 23.16 -22.21 -21.83
N CYS A 550 23.33 -20.99 -21.28
CA CYS A 550 24.61 -20.52 -20.74
C CYS A 550 25.10 -21.45 -19.62
N ALA A 551 26.29 -22.01 -19.76
CA ALA A 551 26.93 -22.79 -18.71
C ALA A 551 27.35 -21.88 -17.56
N VAL A 552 26.89 -22.17 -16.33
CA VAL A 552 27.34 -21.52 -15.10
C VAL A 552 28.49 -22.34 -14.53
N THR A 553 29.65 -21.73 -14.30
CA THR A 553 30.79 -22.44 -13.68
C THR A 553 30.59 -22.48 -12.17
N ILE A 554 30.30 -23.67 -11.66
CA ILE A 554 30.14 -23.92 -10.22
C ILE A 554 31.54 -23.93 -9.58
N LEU A 555 31.88 -22.87 -8.85
CA LEU A 555 33.09 -22.82 -8.03
C LEU A 555 32.90 -23.67 -6.75
N PRO A 556 33.98 -24.08 -6.06
CA PRO A 556 33.93 -24.96 -4.88
C PRO A 556 33.06 -24.45 -3.73
N TRP A 557 32.66 -23.17 -3.76
CA TRP A 557 31.90 -22.46 -2.73
C TRP A 557 30.41 -22.25 -3.11
N SER A 558 29.92 -22.96 -4.12
CA SER A 558 28.54 -22.82 -4.63
C SER A 558 27.78 -24.15 -4.61
N SER A 559 26.47 -24.10 -4.27
CA SER A 559 25.55 -25.19 -4.59
C SER A 559 25.22 -25.19 -6.09
N PRO A 560 24.79 -26.32 -6.68
CA PRO A 560 24.27 -26.30 -8.04
C PRO A 560 23.10 -25.31 -8.12
N ALA A 561 23.02 -24.58 -9.25
CA ALA A 561 21.82 -23.82 -9.56
C ALA A 561 20.63 -24.78 -9.59
N ASP A 562 19.57 -24.48 -8.84
CA ASP A 562 18.33 -25.25 -8.94
C ASP A 562 17.87 -25.21 -10.41
N PRO A 563 17.82 -26.36 -11.11
CA PRO A 563 17.55 -26.39 -12.53
C PRO A 563 16.11 -25.97 -12.88
N VAL A 564 15.22 -25.88 -11.89
CA VAL A 564 13.83 -25.45 -12.06
C VAL A 564 13.67 -23.96 -11.76
N THR A 565 14.42 -23.42 -10.80
CA THR A 565 14.22 -22.04 -10.31
C THR A 565 15.36 -21.07 -10.62
N GLY A 566 16.49 -21.50 -11.20
CA GLY A 566 17.62 -20.62 -11.52
C GLY A 566 18.29 -19.98 -10.29
N ARG A 567 17.95 -20.47 -9.08
CA ARG A 567 18.49 -20.00 -7.81
C ARG A 567 19.85 -20.61 -7.55
N TYR A 568 20.79 -19.79 -7.08
CA TYR A 568 22.09 -20.25 -6.61
C TYR A 568 22.33 -19.79 -5.17
N LEU A 569 23.21 -20.50 -4.49
CA LEU A 569 23.60 -20.22 -3.12
C LEU A 569 25.12 -20.29 -3.06
N LEU A 570 25.72 -19.15 -2.72
CA LEU A 570 27.14 -19.08 -2.40
C LEU A 570 27.26 -19.20 -0.90
N TRP A 571 28.02 -20.19 -0.45
CA TRP A 571 28.35 -20.36 0.95
C TRP A 571 29.75 -19.86 1.20
N ASP A 572 30.01 -19.69 2.47
CA ASP A 572 31.34 -19.48 2.96
C ASP A 572 32.07 -18.21 2.44
N LEU A 573 31.31 -17.18 2.05
CA LEU A 573 31.87 -15.92 1.54
C LEU A 573 32.40 -15.02 2.68
N PRO A 574 33.65 -14.52 2.56
CA PRO A 574 34.15 -13.42 3.38
C PRO A 574 33.37 -12.12 3.12
N ALA A 575 33.43 -11.17 4.07
CA ALA A 575 32.85 -9.84 3.85
C ALA A 575 33.53 -9.08 2.70
N GLY A 576 32.77 -8.60 1.70
CA GLY A 576 33.33 -7.85 0.57
C GLY A 576 32.49 -7.90 -0.71
N ASN A 577 33.02 -7.30 -1.78
CA ASN A 577 32.44 -7.40 -3.12
C ASN A 577 32.92 -8.70 -3.78
N HIS A 578 31.98 -9.49 -4.31
CA HIS A 578 32.28 -10.74 -5.01
C HIS A 578 31.72 -10.67 -6.42
N LEU A 579 32.54 -10.98 -7.41
CA LEU A 579 32.09 -11.13 -8.79
C LEU A 579 31.55 -12.55 -8.97
N VAL A 580 30.27 -12.68 -9.32
CA VAL A 580 29.67 -13.95 -9.74
C VAL A 580 29.79 -14.01 -11.27
N THR A 581 30.64 -14.90 -11.79
CA THR A 581 30.91 -15.08 -13.23
C THR A 581 30.22 -16.28 -13.81
#